data_AF-A0A016T018-F1
#
_entry.id   AF-A0A016T018-F1
#
_cell.length_a   1.000
_cell.length_b   1.000
_cell.length_c   1.000
_cell.angle_alpha   90.00
_cell.angle_beta   90.00
_cell.angle_gamma   90.00
#
_symmetry.space_group_name_H-M   'P 1'
#
loop_
_entity.id
_entity.type
_entity.pdbx_description
1 polymer ?
#
loop_
_entity_poly.entity_id
_entity_poly.type
_entity_poly.pdbx_seq_one_letter_code
_entity_poly.pdbx_strand_id
1 'polypeptide(L)' 'MRRLLAVLVVVFPPLVAAGETPFFDLTRYNDFPEFESYIRGVARMNPDIVHMRLIGFSREHRPLLGLKVIRVLAEYQWGT' A
#
# COMPACT_ATOMS: atom_id res chain seq x y z
N MET A 1 29.89 -23.85 -39.97
CA MET A 1 29.77 -23.77 -38.49
C MET A 1 29.32 -22.35 -38.12
N ARG A 2 28.03 -22.13 -37.87
CA ARG A 2 27.50 -20.86 -37.35
C ARG A 2 26.78 -21.17 -36.04
N ARG A 3 27.46 -20.91 -34.91
CA ARG A 3 26.88 -21.03 -33.57
C ARG A 3 26.16 -19.71 -33.31
N LEU A 4 24.83 -19.72 -33.37
CA LEU A 4 24.00 -18.60 -32.95
C LEU A 4 24.12 -18.46 -31.43
N LEU A 5 24.73 -17.37 -30.98
CA LEU A 5 24.74 -16.98 -29.58
C LEU A 5 23.35 -16.42 -29.24
N ALA A 6 22.55 -17.21 -28.53
CA ALA A 6 21.27 -16.73 -27.99
C ALA A 6 21.55 -15.85 -26.77
N VAL A 7 21.39 -14.54 -26.91
CA VAL A 7 21.40 -13.61 -25.78
C VAL A 7 19.99 -13.61 -25.18
N LEU A 8 19.83 -14.27 -24.04
CA LEU A 8 18.61 -14.23 -23.25
C LEU A 8 18.57 -12.89 -22.49
N VAL A 9 17.89 -11.90 -23.05
CA VAL A 9 17.58 -10.65 -22.34
C VAL A 9 16.35 -10.90 -21.47
N VAL A 10 16.57 -11.23 -20.20
CA VAL A 10 15.50 -11.30 -19.20
C VAL A 10 15.18 -9.88 -18.76
N VAL A 11 14.18 -9.26 -19.40
CA VAL A 11 13.62 -7.99 -18.94
C VAL A 11 12.74 -8.31 -17.74
N PHE A 12 13.27 -8.11 -16.52
CA PHE A 12 12.43 -8.06 -15.34
C PHE A 12 11.54 -6.80 -15.48
N PRO A 13 10.20 -6.93 -15.58
CA PRO A 13 9.37 -5.75 -15.48
C PRO A 13 9.69 -5.08 -14.14
N PRO A 14 9.71 -3.73 -14.07
CA PRO A 14 9.87 -3.07 -12.79
C PRO A 14 8.74 -3.59 -11.91
N LEU A 15 9.10 -4.26 -10.82
CA LEU A 15 8.18 -4.52 -9.72
C LEU A 15 7.56 -3.16 -9.41
N VAL A 16 6.32 -2.97 -9.84
CA VAL A 16 5.52 -1.81 -9.44
C VAL A 16 5.58 -1.88 -7.93
N ALA A 17 6.26 -0.93 -7.28
CA ALA A 17 6.45 -0.94 -5.85
C ALA A 17 5.07 -1.09 -5.22
N ALA A 18 4.76 -2.31 -4.77
CA ALA A 18 3.58 -2.58 -3.99
C ALA A 18 3.84 -1.86 -2.68
N GLY A 19 2.87 -1.09 -2.19
CA GLY A 19 3.04 -0.34 -0.95
C GLY A 19 3.56 -1.23 0.19
N GLU A 20 4.39 -0.67 1.06
CA GLU A 20 5.01 -1.41 2.16
C GLU A 20 3.99 -1.65 3.29
N THR A 21 3.98 -2.82 3.91
CA THR A 21 3.12 -3.08 5.08
C THR A 21 3.97 -3.53 6.26
N PRO A 22 3.57 -3.18 7.50
CA PRO A 22 4.18 -3.80 8.67
C PRO A 22 3.80 -5.28 8.71
N PHE A 23 4.58 -6.09 9.44
CA PHE A 23 4.25 -7.50 9.64
C PHE A 23 2.85 -7.65 10.24
N PHE A 24 2.06 -8.54 9.67
CA PHE A 24 0.73 -8.90 10.14
C PHE A 24 0.50 -10.37 9.89
N ASP A 25 0.17 -11.11 10.95
CA ASP A 25 -0.01 -12.55 10.88
C ASP A 25 -1.39 -12.88 10.30
N LEU A 26 -1.41 -13.27 9.02
CA LEU A 26 -2.62 -13.65 8.29
C LEU A 26 -3.06 -15.10 8.56
N THR A 27 -2.33 -15.85 9.39
CA THR A 27 -2.61 -17.27 9.67
C THR A 27 -3.52 -17.49 10.87
N ARG A 28 -3.85 -16.41 11.59
CA ARG A 28 -4.70 -16.43 12.78
C ARG A 28 -5.72 -15.29 12.77
N TYR A 29 -6.71 -15.40 13.65
CA TYR A 29 -7.53 -14.26 14.00
C TYR A 29 -6.71 -13.26 14.81
N ASN A 30 -6.90 -11.99 14.50
CA ASN A 30 -6.24 -10.88 15.18
C ASN A 30 -7.30 -10.06 15.92
N ASP A 31 -6.95 -9.54 17.09
CA ASP A 31 -7.84 -8.71 17.88
C ASP A 31 -7.91 -7.28 17.34
N PHE A 32 -8.93 -6.54 17.77
CA PHE A 32 -9.13 -5.15 17.33
C PHE A 32 -7.88 -4.27 17.49
N PRO A 33 -7.12 -4.28 18.61
CA PRO A 33 -5.92 -3.45 18.75
C PRO A 33 -4.83 -3.80 17.74
N GLU A 34 -4.71 -5.07 17.35
CA GLU A 34 -3.72 -5.55 16.37
C GLU A 34 -4.10 -5.06 14.97
N PHE A 35 -5.38 -5.17 14.59
CA PHE A 35 -5.90 -4.61 13.34
C PHE A 35 -5.75 -3.09 13.28
N GLU A 36 -6.07 -2.38 14.36
CA GLU A 36 -5.94 -0.93 14.41
C GLU A 36 -4.48 -0.50 14.24
N SER A 37 -3.55 -1.16 14.93
CA SER A 37 -2.11 -0.91 14.80
C SER A 37 -1.62 -1.16 13.37
N TYR A 38 -2.04 -2.27 12.77
CA TYR A 38 -1.69 -2.64 11.40
C TYR A 38 -2.13 -1.58 10.38
N ILE A 39 -3.41 -1.20 10.39
CA ILE A 39 -3.97 -0.25 9.41
C ILE A 39 -3.32 1.13 9.56
N ARG A 40 -3.06 1.57 10.79
CA ARG A 40 -2.31 2.81 11.07
C ARG A 40 -0.88 2.74 10.55
N GLY A 41 -0.23 1.58 10.67
CA GLY A 41 1.11 1.32 10.13
C GLY A 41 1.15 1.37 8.60
N VAL A 42 0.19 0.72 7.93
CA VAL A 42 0.06 0.78 6.46
C VAL A 42 -0.09 2.22 5.97
N ALA A 43 -0.94 3.03 6.61
CA ALA A 43 -1.10 4.43 6.25
C ALA A 43 0.18 5.27 6.46
N ARG A 44 0.96 4.96 7.50
CA ARG A 44 2.24 5.65 7.77
C ARG A 44 3.33 5.29 6.77
N MET A 45 3.37 4.03 6.33
CA MET A 45 4.39 3.54 5.39
C MET A 45 4.09 3.92 3.94
N ASN A 46 2.84 4.30 3.63
CA ASN A 46 2.40 4.60 2.27
C ASN A 46 1.63 5.93 2.16
N PRO A 47 2.19 7.07 2.62
CA PRO A 47 1.46 8.33 2.69
C PRO A 47 0.96 8.85 1.33
N ASP A 48 1.63 8.46 0.23
CA ASP A 48 1.31 8.91 -1.13
C ASP A 48 0.12 8.19 -1.76
N ILE A 49 -0.25 7.03 -1.21
CA ILE A 49 -1.29 6.17 -1.78
C ILE A 49 -2.37 5.78 -0.76
N VAL A 50 -2.09 5.89 0.54
CA VAL A 50 -3.00 5.52 1.62
C VAL A 50 -3.26 6.71 2.52
N HIS A 51 -4.53 7.07 2.68
CA HIS A 51 -4.97 8.12 3.59
C HIS A 51 -5.93 7.56 4.63
N MET A 52 -5.58 7.73 5.90
CA MET A 52 -6.46 7.39 7.01
C MET A 52 -7.40 8.56 7.33
N ARG A 53 -8.67 8.24 7.62
CA ARG A 53 -9.70 9.21 8.01
C ARG A 53 -10.45 8.70 9.23
N LEU A 54 -10.66 9.57 10.20
CA LEU A 54 -11.64 9.36 11.26
C LEU A 54 -13.02 9.64 10.67
N ILE A 55 -13.90 8.65 10.65
CA ILE A 55 -15.24 8.76 10.06
C ILE A 55 -16.35 8.82 11.13
N GLY A 56 -15.99 8.67 12.40
CA GLY A 56 -16.92 8.78 13.51
C GLY A 56 -16.44 7.99 14.71
N PHE A 57 -17.38 7.72 15.62
CA PHE A 57 -17.16 6.93 16.82
C PHE A 57 -18.24 5.86 16.95
N SER A 58 -17.87 4.70 17.50
CA SER A 58 -18.84 3.67 17.86
C SER A 58 -19.69 4.09 19.07
N ARG A 59 -20.69 3.27 19.43
CA ARG A 59 -21.50 3.46 20.65
C ARG A 59 -20.63 3.52 21.92
N GLU A 60 -19.54 2.75 21.95
CA GLU A 60 -18.57 2.72 23.06
C GLU A 60 -17.45 3.76 22.91
N HIS A 61 -17.63 4.76 22.05
CA HIS A 61 -16.65 5.82 21.79
C HIS A 61 -15.31 5.32 21.21
N ARG A 62 -15.29 4.19 20.52
CA ARG A 62 -14.10 3.75 19.78
C ARG A 62 -14.01 4.48 18.44
N PRO A 63 -12.83 4.93 17.99
CA PRO A 63 -12.68 5.61 16.72
C PRO A 63 -13.01 4.67 15.56
N LEU A 64 -13.85 5.14 14.64
CA LEU A 64 -14.10 4.45 13.37
C LEU A 64 -13.12 5.00 12.33
N LEU A 65 -12.20 4.15 11.89
CA LEU A 65 -11.16 4.52 10.93
C LEU A 65 -11.53 4.01 9.53
N GLY A 66 -11.51 4.91 8.55
CA GLY A 66 -11.60 4.59 7.13
C GLY A 66 -10.23 4.65 6.47
N LEU A 67 -9.92 3.67 5.63
CA LEU A 67 -8.72 3.63 4.81
C LEU A 67 -9.07 3.99 3.36
N LYS A 68 -8.53 5.11 2.86
CA LYS A 68 -8.71 5.53 1.46
C LYS A 68 -7.45 5.17 0.69
N VAL A 69 -7.57 4.36 -0.37
CA VAL A 69 -6.45 3.99 -1.24
C VAL A 69 -6.60 4.69 -2.59
N ILE A 70 -5.78 5.70 -2.84
CA ILE A 70 -5.81 6.49 -4.08
C ILE A 70 -4.37 6.83 -4.47
N ARG A 71 -3.97 6.45 -5.68
CA ARG A 71 -2.72 6.95 -6.27
C ARG A 71 -2.94 8.38 -6.76
N VAL A 72 -2.30 9.36 -6.13
CA VAL A 72 -2.21 10.71 -6.68
C VAL A 72 -1.29 10.65 -7.89
N LEU A 73 -1.86 10.71 -9.10
CA LEU A 73 -1.06 10.98 -10.29
C LEU A 73 -0.68 12.46 -10.20
N ALA A 74 0.63 12.74 -10.23
CA ALA A 74 1.17 14.10 -10.16
C ALA A 74 0.39 15.03 -11.10
N GLU A 75 0.04 16.21 -10.59
CA GLU A 75 -0.67 17.25 -11.31
C GLU A 75 -0.04 17.45 -12.69
N TYR A 76 -0.86 17.33 -13.73
CA TYR A 76 -0.49 17.76 -15.07
C TYR A 76 -0.28 19.27 -15.00
N GLN A 77 0.97 19.72 -14.88
CA GLN A 77 1.30 21.13 -14.98
C GLN A 77 1.02 21.57 -16.41
N TRP A 78 -0.12 22.19 -16.62
CA TRP A 78 -0.35 22.99 -17.82
C TRP A 78 0.63 24.16 -17.75
N GLY A 79 1.70 24.07 -18.53
CA GLY A 79 2.58 25.19 -18.77
C GLY A 79 1.77 26.37 -19.29
N THR A 80 1.90 27.50 -18.60
CA THR A 80 1.48 28.83 -19.07
C THR A 80 2.39 29.31 -20.18
#